data_AF-A0A935E2M9-F1
#
_entry.id   AF-A0A935E2M9-F1
#
_cell.length_a   1.000
_cell.length_b   1.000
_cell.length_c   1.000
_cell.angle_alpha   90.00
_cell.angle_beta   90.00
_cell.angle_gamma   90.00
#
_symmetry.space_group_name_H-M   'P 1'
#
loop_
_entity.id
_entity.type
_entity.pdbx_description
1 polymer ?
#
loop_
_entity_poly.entity_id
_entity_poly.type
_entity_poly.pdbx_seq_one_letter_code
_entity_poly.pdbx_strand_id
1 'polypeptide(L)'
;MHTEIWRRLGGLLFIALLGSGLARANTVVIGQCAPLSGSLASTGQAMALGVRIAIDAANAAGGVNGHTLKHVLKDDGYQTAETLRLTQELIRKDKAAALIGYAGTGNIAELLKQGVLSAGGIALVAPYTGGEPLRSPFNPWIFHIRASYGDETEAMVRQFVGTGLTRIAVFHQNDPFGQAGLAGVEKALARGARQGSCRLGHAANC
;
A
#
# COMPACT_ATOMS: atom_id res chain seq x y z
N MET A 1 -31.13 -67.83 30.80
CA MET A 1 -29.89 -67.69 30.00
C MET A 1 -30.04 -66.61 28.92
N HIS A 2 -30.53 -65.40 29.23
CA HIS A 2 -30.83 -64.37 28.21
C HIS A 2 -30.64 -62.89 28.63
N THR A 3 -30.17 -62.59 29.86
CA THR A 3 -30.22 -61.20 30.40
C THR A 3 -28.87 -60.51 30.59
N GLU A 4 -27.73 -61.11 30.25
CA GLU A 4 -26.39 -60.53 30.49
C GLU A 4 -25.74 -59.87 29.25
N ILE A 5 -26.40 -59.85 28.08
CA ILE A 5 -25.79 -59.32 26.84
C ILE A 5 -25.86 -57.78 26.76
N TRP A 6 -26.81 -57.14 27.43
CA TRP A 6 -27.04 -55.70 27.29
C TRP A 6 -26.14 -54.81 28.19
N ARG A 7 -25.48 -55.38 29.20
CA ARG A 7 -24.66 -54.60 30.16
C ARG A 7 -23.23 -54.32 29.69
N ARG A 8 -22.84 -54.75 28.49
CA ARG A 8 -21.50 -54.53 27.91
C ARG A 8 -21.47 -53.57 26.71
N LEU A 9 -22.61 -53.06 26.26
CA LEU A 9 -22.70 -52.17 25.09
C LEU A 9 -22.86 -50.67 25.44
N GLY A 10 -22.95 -50.30 26.72
CA GLY A 10 -23.15 -48.91 27.15
C GLY A 10 -21.87 -48.05 27.28
N GLY A 11 -20.69 -48.58 26.94
CA GLY A 11 -19.41 -47.98 27.33
C GLY A 11 -18.58 -47.28 26.23
N LEU A 12 -19.05 -47.22 24.98
CA LEU A 12 -18.16 -46.90 23.84
C LEU A 12 -18.58 -45.69 22.98
N LEU A 13 -19.51 -44.85 23.44
CA LEU A 13 -19.98 -43.70 22.66
C LEU A 13 -19.83 -42.36 23.39
N PHE A 14 -18.65 -42.08 23.95
CA PHE A 14 -18.36 -40.77 24.57
C PHE A 14 -16.95 -40.22 24.29
N ILE A 15 -16.30 -40.62 23.19
CA ILE A 15 -15.04 -39.99 22.72
C ILE A 15 -15.07 -39.90 21.19
N ALA A 16 -15.84 -38.96 20.64
CA ALA A 16 -15.77 -38.66 19.20
C ALA A 16 -16.20 -37.22 18.85
N LEU A 17 -16.02 -36.25 19.76
CA LEU A 17 -16.42 -34.85 19.52
C LEU A 17 -15.35 -33.81 19.92
N LEU A 18 -14.07 -34.20 19.94
CA LEU A 18 -12.93 -33.28 20.05
C LEU A 18 -12.10 -33.19 18.76
N GLY A 19 -12.62 -33.74 17.66
CA GLY A 19 -12.03 -33.66 16.33
C GLY A 19 -12.44 -32.42 15.54
N SER A 20 -12.90 -31.36 16.19
CA SER A 20 -12.95 -30.04 15.55
C SER A 20 -11.51 -29.66 15.26
N GLY A 21 -11.05 -29.91 14.03
CA GLY A 21 -9.69 -29.58 13.63
C GLY A 21 -9.38 -28.16 14.08
N LEU A 22 -8.41 -28.01 14.99
CA LEU A 22 -7.81 -26.70 15.24
C LEU A 22 -7.35 -26.25 13.87
N ALA A 23 -8.03 -25.25 13.30
CA ALA A 23 -7.55 -24.56 12.12
C ALA A 23 -6.13 -24.14 12.45
N ARG A 24 -5.15 -24.75 11.78
CA ARG A 24 -3.74 -24.50 12.06
C ARG A 24 -3.51 -23.03 11.72
N ALA A 25 -3.27 -22.21 12.73
CA ALA A 25 -2.92 -20.82 12.58
C ALA A 25 -1.71 -20.72 11.64
N ASN A 26 -1.95 -20.38 10.38
CA ASN A 26 -0.89 -20.15 9.41
C ASN A 26 -0.39 -18.72 9.53
N THR A 27 0.91 -18.54 9.28
CA THR A 27 1.51 -17.22 9.17
C THR A 27 1.26 -16.64 7.77
N VAL A 28 0.66 -15.46 7.71
CA VAL A 28 0.43 -14.69 6.49
C VAL A 28 1.53 -13.64 6.37
N VAL A 29 2.28 -13.69 5.28
CA VAL A 29 3.38 -12.76 5.03
C VAL A 29 2.86 -11.49 4.38
N ILE A 30 3.15 -10.34 4.98
CA ILE A 30 2.90 -9.00 4.44
C ILE A 30 4.25 -8.40 4.04
N GLY A 31 4.41 -8.14 2.74
CA GLY A 31 5.65 -7.61 2.19
C GLY A 31 5.64 -6.08 2.10
N GLN A 32 6.77 -5.45 2.40
CA GLN A 32 6.98 -4.02 2.20
C GLN A 32 8.37 -3.78 1.61
N CYS A 33 8.43 -3.04 0.49
CA CYS A 33 9.63 -2.32 0.09
C CYS A 33 9.45 -0.86 0.53
N ALA A 34 10.45 -0.33 1.22
CA ALA A 34 10.47 1.06 1.64
C ALA A 34 11.89 1.63 1.54
N PRO A 35 12.05 2.95 1.32
CA PRO A 35 13.35 3.59 1.31
C PRO A 35 13.83 3.75 2.76
N LEU A 36 14.51 2.75 3.31
CA LEU A 36 15.07 2.80 4.66
C LEU A 36 16.44 3.49 4.70
N SER A 37 17.06 3.63 3.52
CA SER A 37 18.25 4.40 3.24
C SER A 37 18.00 5.43 2.13
N GLY A 38 19.02 6.26 1.83
CA GLY A 38 18.93 7.30 0.81
C GLY A 38 18.19 8.56 1.28
N SER A 39 17.75 9.38 0.32
CA SER A 39 17.16 10.70 0.58
C SER A 39 15.83 10.67 1.35
N LEU A 40 15.12 9.53 1.31
CA LEU A 40 13.84 9.34 1.97
C LEU A 40 13.90 8.39 3.19
N ALA A 41 15.09 8.10 3.71
CA ALA A 41 15.32 7.15 4.80
C ALA A 41 14.40 7.39 6.01
N SER A 42 14.32 8.63 6.50
CA SER A 42 13.50 8.99 7.66
C SER A 42 12.01 8.73 7.42
N THR A 43 11.51 9.09 6.24
CA THR A 43 10.12 8.84 5.83
C THR A 43 9.84 7.34 5.73
N GLY A 44 10.71 6.57 5.07
CA GLY A 44 10.53 5.12 4.92
C GLY A 44 10.58 4.38 6.26
N GLN A 45 11.46 4.79 7.17
CA GLN A 45 11.53 4.24 8.54
C GLN A 45 10.22 4.50 9.32
N ALA A 46 9.68 5.71 9.26
CA ALA A 46 8.41 6.04 9.90
C ALA A 46 7.24 5.23 9.32
N MET A 47 7.20 5.06 8.00
CA MET A 47 6.19 4.24 7.33
C MET A 47 6.28 2.77 7.77
N ALA A 48 7.48 2.18 7.76
CA ALA A 48 7.70 0.80 8.16
C ALA A 48 7.36 0.58 9.65
N LEU A 49 7.67 1.55 10.50
CA LEU A 49 7.30 1.54 11.92
C LEU A 49 5.78 1.51 12.10
N GLY A 50 5.04 2.35 11.37
CA GLY A 50 3.57 2.37 11.44
C GLY A 50 2.94 1.03 11.04
N VAL A 51 3.42 0.42 9.96
CA VAL A 51 2.99 -0.92 9.52
C VAL A 51 3.31 -1.96 10.60
N ARG A 52 4.52 -1.91 11.17
CA ARG A 52 4.94 -2.83 12.24
C ARG A 52 4.06 -2.73 13.47
N ILE A 53 3.77 -1.52 13.95
CA ILE A 53 2.90 -1.27 15.11
C ILE A 53 1.51 -1.87 14.87
N ALA A 54 0.92 -1.64 13.69
CA ALA A 54 -0.40 -2.18 13.36
C ALA A 54 -0.42 -3.72 13.32
N ILE A 55 0.60 -4.33 12.71
CA ILE A 55 0.75 -5.79 12.65
C ILE A 55 0.95 -6.40 14.04
N ASP A 56 1.81 -5.80 14.87
CA ASP A 56 2.07 -6.28 16.22
C ASP A 56 0.82 -6.18 17.10
N ALA A 57 0.05 -5.09 16.99
CA ALA A 57 -1.23 -4.94 17.67
C ALA A 57 -2.25 -5.99 17.23
N ALA A 58 -2.38 -6.25 15.92
CA ALA A 58 -3.27 -7.28 15.40
C ALA A 58 -2.89 -8.69 15.89
N ASN A 59 -1.59 -9.01 15.90
CA ASN A 59 -1.10 -10.28 16.41
C ASN A 59 -1.31 -10.42 17.92
N ALA A 60 -1.10 -9.36 18.69
CA ALA A 60 -1.37 -9.35 20.13
C ALA A 60 -2.87 -9.56 20.45
N ALA A 61 -3.76 -9.15 19.55
CA ALA A 61 -5.20 -9.38 19.63
C ALA A 61 -5.65 -10.78 19.16
N GLY A 62 -4.71 -11.72 18.92
CA GLY A 62 -5.01 -13.08 18.46
C GLY A 62 -4.89 -13.28 16.95
N GLY A 63 -4.36 -12.30 16.22
CA GLY A 63 -4.19 -12.36 14.77
C GLY A 63 -5.45 -11.99 13.99
N VAL A 64 -5.42 -12.23 12.67
CA VAL A 64 -6.53 -11.95 11.76
C VAL A 64 -7.13 -13.28 11.32
N ASN A 65 -8.41 -13.52 11.65
CA ASN A 65 -9.10 -14.79 11.37
C ASN A 65 -8.31 -16.02 11.87
N GLY A 66 -7.64 -15.90 13.02
CA GLY A 66 -6.79 -16.96 13.59
C GLY A 66 -5.42 -17.11 12.94
N HIS A 67 -5.06 -16.25 11.99
CA HIS A 67 -3.74 -16.22 11.35
C HIS A 67 -2.84 -15.16 11.96
N THR A 68 -1.56 -15.49 12.15
CA THR A 68 -0.53 -14.52 12.54
C THR A 68 0.02 -13.81 11.32
N LEU A 69 0.31 -12.52 11.44
CA LEU A 69 0.88 -11.71 10.37
C LEU A 69 2.40 -11.60 10.57
N LYS A 70 3.17 -11.82 9.50
CA LYS A 70 4.62 -11.58 9.48
C LYS A 70 4.93 -10.43 8.53
N HIS A 71 5.46 -9.35 9.06
CA HIS A 71 5.99 -8.25 8.26
C HIS A 71 7.38 -8.61 7.71
N VAL A 72 7.53 -8.65 6.39
CA VAL A 72 8.83 -8.77 5.71
C VAL A 72 9.13 -7.43 5.03
N LEU A 73 10.09 -6.72 5.60
CA LEU A 73 10.50 -5.39 5.18
C LEU A 73 11.82 -5.48 4.39
N LYS A 74 11.90 -4.78 3.25
CA LYS A 74 13.10 -4.67 2.42
C LYS A 74 13.41 -3.20 2.12
N ASP A 75 14.71 -2.87 2.17
CA ASP A 75 15.20 -1.54 1.82
C ASP A 75 15.47 -1.47 0.31
N ASP A 76 14.78 -0.58 -0.39
CA ASP A 76 15.03 -0.32 -1.81
C ASP A 76 15.86 0.95 -2.07
N GLY A 77 16.21 1.70 -1.02
CA GLY A 77 16.97 2.95 -1.11
C GLY A 77 16.35 3.99 -2.04
N TYR A 78 15.03 3.92 -2.27
CA TYR A 78 14.28 4.73 -3.25
C TYR A 78 14.70 4.49 -4.71
N GLN A 79 15.29 3.33 -5.03
CA GLN A 79 15.74 2.99 -6.38
C GLN A 79 14.75 2.08 -7.11
N THR A 80 14.25 2.53 -8.25
CA THR A 80 13.25 1.81 -9.06
C THR A 80 13.66 0.36 -9.39
N ALA A 81 14.93 0.14 -9.75
CA ALA A 81 15.44 -1.18 -10.09
C ALA A 81 15.44 -2.13 -8.87
N GLU A 82 15.81 -1.62 -7.68
CA GLU A 82 15.76 -2.40 -6.46
C GLU A 82 14.32 -2.67 -6.02
N THR A 83 13.41 -1.69 -6.10
CA THR A 83 11.98 -1.93 -5.83
C THR A 83 11.46 -3.08 -6.69
N LEU A 84 11.79 -3.11 -7.99
CA LEU A 84 11.39 -4.18 -8.91
C LEU A 84 11.94 -5.54 -8.46
N ARG A 85 13.25 -5.64 -8.25
CA ARG A 85 13.94 -6.87 -7.87
C ARG A 85 13.43 -7.42 -6.53
N LEU A 86 13.32 -6.56 -5.52
CA LEU A 86 12.92 -6.92 -4.16
C LEU A 86 11.44 -7.32 -4.09
N THR A 87 10.58 -6.68 -4.87
CA THR A 87 9.15 -7.07 -4.96
C THR A 87 8.99 -8.46 -5.53
N GLN A 88 9.73 -8.75 -6.61
CA GLN A 88 9.74 -10.08 -7.18
C GLN A 88 10.26 -11.13 -6.20
N GLU A 89 11.24 -10.79 -5.36
CA GLU A 89 11.72 -11.65 -4.28
C GLU A 89 10.63 -11.87 -3.20
N LEU A 90 9.94 -10.80 -2.77
CA LEU A 90 8.82 -10.88 -1.82
C LEU A 90 7.73 -11.84 -2.31
N ILE A 91 7.39 -11.79 -3.61
CA ILE A 91 6.39 -12.65 -4.23
C ILE A 91 6.91 -14.10 -4.32
N ARG A 92 8.08 -14.30 -4.94
CA ARG A 92 8.54 -15.64 -5.33
C ARG A 92 9.17 -16.43 -4.18
N LYS A 93 9.95 -15.76 -3.32
CA LYS A 93 10.74 -16.37 -2.26
C LYS A 93 10.04 -16.25 -0.91
N ASP A 94 9.64 -15.04 -0.53
CA ASP A 94 9.02 -14.80 0.78
C ASP A 94 7.53 -15.19 0.81
N LYS A 95 6.94 -15.49 -0.36
CA LYS A 95 5.54 -15.89 -0.52
C LYS A 95 4.57 -14.89 0.13
N ALA A 96 4.83 -13.60 -0.07
CA ALA A 96 3.96 -12.54 0.40
C ALA A 96 2.52 -12.75 -0.11
N ALA A 97 1.55 -12.62 0.80
CA ALA A 97 0.13 -12.69 0.48
C ALA A 97 -0.41 -11.33 0.01
N ALA A 98 0.18 -10.24 0.50
CA ALA A 98 -0.10 -8.88 0.09
C ALA A 98 1.14 -8.00 0.26
N LEU A 99 1.18 -6.90 -0.48
CA LEU A 99 2.19 -5.86 -0.36
C LEU A 99 1.55 -4.63 0.29
N ILE A 100 2.31 -3.89 1.08
CA ILE A 100 1.82 -2.69 1.77
C ILE A 100 2.81 -1.54 1.72
N GLY A 101 2.30 -0.31 1.56
CA GLY A 101 3.05 0.88 1.97
C GLY A 101 4.32 1.17 1.18
N TYR A 102 4.34 0.89 -0.14
CA TYR A 102 5.49 1.19 -0.99
C TYR A 102 5.61 2.69 -1.26
N ALA A 103 6.79 3.28 -1.18
CA ALA A 103 7.01 4.67 -1.58
C ALA A 103 7.53 4.79 -3.02
N GLY A 104 7.22 5.91 -3.66
CA GLY A 104 7.80 6.30 -4.96
C GLY A 104 6.85 6.16 -6.14
N THR A 105 6.54 7.28 -6.78
CA THR A 105 5.69 7.31 -7.97
C THR A 105 6.34 6.57 -9.14
N GLY A 106 7.63 6.84 -9.41
CA GLY A 106 8.37 6.16 -10.46
C GLY A 106 8.58 4.67 -10.19
N ASN A 107 8.90 4.34 -8.93
CA ASN A 107 9.14 2.97 -8.49
C ASN A 107 7.92 2.08 -8.73
N ILE A 108 6.74 2.53 -8.29
CA ILE A 108 5.50 1.77 -8.47
C ILE A 108 5.03 1.80 -9.93
N ALA A 109 5.21 2.91 -10.64
CA ALA A 109 4.90 2.97 -12.08
C ALA A 109 5.69 1.91 -12.88
N GLU A 110 6.95 1.67 -12.54
CA GLU A 110 7.74 0.61 -13.18
C GLU A 110 7.21 -0.79 -12.84
N LEU A 111 6.77 -1.05 -11.59
CA LEU A 111 6.12 -2.33 -11.24
C LEU A 111 4.88 -2.59 -12.10
N LEU A 112 4.09 -1.55 -12.36
CA LEU A 112 2.90 -1.63 -13.19
C LEU A 112 3.24 -1.86 -14.65
N LYS A 113 4.21 -1.11 -15.18
CA LYS A 113 4.68 -1.25 -16.56
C LYS A 113 5.21 -2.66 -16.85
N GLN A 114 5.91 -3.25 -15.89
CA GLN A 114 6.45 -4.61 -15.97
C GLN A 114 5.40 -5.69 -15.63
N GLY A 115 4.17 -5.30 -15.27
CA GLY A 115 3.08 -6.23 -14.95
C GLY A 115 3.34 -7.11 -13.72
N VAL A 116 4.20 -6.68 -12.79
CA VAL A 116 4.64 -7.53 -11.67
C VAL A 116 3.50 -7.92 -10.74
N LEU A 117 2.61 -6.96 -10.42
CA LEU A 117 1.48 -7.20 -9.53
C LEU A 117 0.46 -8.16 -10.16
N SER A 118 0.13 -7.96 -11.43
CA SER A 118 -0.78 -8.82 -12.18
C SER A 118 -0.23 -10.22 -12.41
N ALA A 119 1.04 -10.35 -12.77
CA ALA A 119 1.69 -11.64 -12.96
C ALA A 119 1.85 -12.40 -11.63
N GLY A 120 2.07 -11.66 -10.53
CA GLY A 120 2.16 -12.23 -9.19
C GLY A 120 0.80 -12.52 -8.55
N GLY A 121 -0.30 -12.02 -9.11
CA GLY A 121 -1.64 -12.11 -8.51
C GLY A 121 -1.71 -11.49 -7.12
N ILE A 122 -0.98 -10.39 -6.89
CA ILE A 122 -0.78 -9.81 -5.55
C ILE A 122 -1.18 -8.34 -5.50
N ALA A 123 -1.92 -7.96 -4.45
CA ALA A 123 -2.34 -6.60 -4.23
C ALA A 123 -1.25 -5.76 -3.53
N LEU A 124 -1.09 -4.51 -3.98
CA LEU A 124 -0.37 -3.46 -3.29
C LEU A 124 -1.37 -2.51 -2.61
N VAL A 125 -1.40 -2.57 -1.28
CA VAL A 125 -2.30 -1.78 -0.45
C VAL A 125 -1.58 -0.54 0.07
N ALA A 126 -2.28 0.60 0.06
CA ALA A 126 -1.83 1.85 0.62
C ALA A 126 -0.43 2.29 0.14
N PRO A 127 -0.10 2.24 -1.16
CA PRO A 127 1.17 2.78 -1.65
C PRO A 127 1.32 4.23 -1.18
N TYR A 128 2.51 4.73 -0.87
CA TYR A 128 2.88 6.12 -0.60
C TYR A 128 3.13 6.93 -1.87
N THR A 129 2.04 7.15 -2.60
CA THR A 129 1.95 8.09 -3.72
C THR A 129 0.49 8.40 -4.11
N GLY A 130 0.23 9.62 -4.55
CA GLY A 130 -1.01 10.07 -5.18
C GLY A 130 -0.95 10.17 -6.70
N GLY A 131 0.11 9.67 -7.33
CA GLY A 131 0.38 9.86 -8.77
C GLY A 131 -0.74 9.33 -9.67
N GLU A 132 -1.22 10.18 -10.57
CA GLU A 132 -2.26 9.83 -11.55
C GLU A 132 -1.91 8.63 -12.45
N PRO A 133 -0.66 8.42 -12.90
CA PRO A 133 -0.32 7.27 -13.73
C PRO A 133 -0.56 5.89 -13.06
N LEU A 134 -0.76 5.87 -11.74
CA LEU A 134 -1.05 4.64 -10.99
C LEU A 134 -2.56 4.39 -10.84
N ARG A 135 -3.37 5.40 -11.13
CA ARG A 135 -4.84 5.38 -11.01
C ARG A 135 -5.54 5.27 -12.36
N SER A 136 -4.89 5.77 -13.41
CA SER A 136 -5.42 5.84 -14.77
C SER A 136 -4.40 5.27 -15.78
N PRO A 137 -4.73 4.20 -16.52
CA PRO A 137 -5.97 3.41 -16.43
C PRO A 137 -6.11 2.69 -15.08
N PHE A 138 -7.34 2.33 -14.72
CA PHE A 138 -7.63 1.64 -13.46
C PHE A 138 -6.82 0.34 -13.33
N ASN A 139 -6.19 0.14 -12.17
CA ASN A 139 -5.46 -1.07 -11.85
C ASN A 139 -6.10 -1.79 -10.65
N PRO A 140 -6.65 -3.01 -10.83
CA PRO A 140 -7.32 -3.75 -9.75
C PRO A 140 -6.37 -4.25 -8.65
N TRP A 141 -5.05 -4.22 -8.89
CA TRP A 141 -4.04 -4.69 -7.94
C TRP A 141 -3.53 -3.58 -7.00
N ILE A 142 -4.00 -2.33 -7.15
CA ILE A 142 -3.60 -1.24 -6.27
C ILE A 142 -4.80 -0.71 -5.49
N PHE A 143 -4.66 -0.69 -4.16
CA PHE A 143 -5.68 -0.14 -3.26
C PHE A 143 -5.16 1.16 -2.64
N HIS A 144 -5.59 2.28 -3.21
CA HIS A 144 -5.23 3.60 -2.69
C HIS A 144 -6.07 3.97 -1.45
N ILE A 145 -5.41 4.48 -0.41
CA ILE A 145 -6.09 5.01 0.80
C ILE A 145 -5.92 6.53 0.98
N ARG A 146 -4.98 7.15 0.25
CA ARG A 146 -4.80 8.61 0.21
C ARG A 146 -5.47 9.19 -1.04
N ALA A 147 -5.65 10.51 -1.04
CA ALA A 147 -6.09 11.28 -2.21
C ALA A 147 -5.15 11.14 -3.42
N SER A 148 -5.59 11.58 -4.60
CA SER A 148 -4.66 11.76 -5.73
C SER A 148 -3.89 13.09 -5.57
N TYR A 149 -2.72 13.22 -6.20
CA TYR A 149 -2.04 14.51 -6.27
C TYR A 149 -2.89 15.54 -7.01
N GLY A 150 -3.74 15.11 -7.94
CA GLY A 150 -4.73 15.99 -8.57
C GLY A 150 -5.71 16.59 -7.56
N ASP A 151 -6.31 15.77 -6.70
CA ASP A 151 -7.26 16.24 -5.68
C ASP A 151 -6.58 17.13 -4.63
N GLU A 152 -5.38 16.73 -4.19
CA GLU A 152 -4.58 17.48 -3.23
C GLU A 152 -4.22 18.87 -3.78
N THR A 153 -3.69 18.92 -5.00
CA THR A 153 -3.30 20.19 -5.65
C THR A 153 -4.51 21.04 -6.03
N GLU A 154 -5.64 20.44 -6.42
CA GLU A 154 -6.90 21.17 -6.64
C GLU A 154 -7.40 21.83 -5.36
N ALA A 155 -7.35 21.12 -4.23
CA ALA A 155 -7.72 21.70 -2.94
C ALA A 155 -6.78 22.85 -2.53
N MET A 156 -5.47 22.69 -2.71
CA MET A 156 -4.48 23.75 -2.43
C MET A 156 -4.70 24.99 -3.31
N VAL A 157 -4.87 24.82 -4.62
CA VAL A 157 -5.12 25.92 -5.55
C VAL A 157 -6.43 26.62 -5.22
N ARG A 158 -7.50 25.87 -4.91
CA ARG A 158 -8.78 26.45 -4.51
C ARG A 158 -8.64 27.30 -3.24
N GLN A 159 -7.87 26.85 -2.26
CA GLN A 159 -7.60 27.62 -1.05
C GLN A 159 -6.88 28.94 -1.36
N PHE A 160 -5.82 28.90 -2.17
CA PHE A 160 -5.07 30.11 -2.53
C PHE A 160 -5.91 31.12 -3.31
N VAL A 161 -6.68 30.65 -4.29
CA VAL A 161 -7.59 31.52 -5.06
C VAL A 161 -8.67 32.10 -4.16
N GLY A 162 -9.20 31.30 -3.21
CA GLY A 162 -10.18 31.76 -2.23
C GLY A 162 -9.68 32.87 -1.31
N THR A 163 -8.35 32.95 -1.06
CA THR A 163 -7.74 34.05 -0.30
C THR A 163 -7.33 35.24 -1.18
N GLY A 164 -7.70 35.24 -2.47
CA GLY A 164 -7.38 36.31 -3.42
C GLY A 164 -5.99 36.23 -4.04
N LEU A 165 -5.25 35.13 -3.85
CA LEU A 165 -3.95 34.93 -4.51
C LEU A 165 -4.18 34.49 -5.96
N THR A 166 -3.58 35.23 -6.90
CA THR A 166 -3.80 35.04 -8.34
C THR A 166 -2.55 34.60 -9.11
N ARG A 167 -1.40 34.52 -8.42
CA ARG A 167 -0.10 34.09 -8.95
C ARG A 167 0.46 32.99 -8.08
N ILE A 168 0.57 31.79 -8.63
CA ILE A 168 1.08 30.62 -7.92
C ILE A 168 2.36 30.16 -8.62
N ALA A 169 3.42 29.94 -7.84
CA ALA A 169 4.67 29.33 -8.30
C ALA A 169 4.78 27.92 -7.73
N VAL A 170 5.34 26.99 -8.52
CA VAL A 170 5.51 25.59 -8.12
C VAL A 170 7.00 25.27 -8.10
N PHE A 171 7.45 24.79 -6.96
CA PHE A 171 8.79 24.25 -6.78
C PHE A 171 8.67 22.75 -6.52
N HIS A 172 9.31 21.94 -7.35
CA HIS A 172 9.14 20.50 -7.30
C HIS A 172 10.45 19.74 -7.56
N GLN A 173 10.49 18.50 -7.10
CA GLN A 173 11.58 17.56 -7.38
C GLN A 173 11.61 17.23 -8.87
N ASN A 174 12.80 17.07 -9.45
CA ASN A 174 12.94 16.63 -10.84
C ASN A 174 12.77 15.11 -10.99
N ASP A 175 11.62 14.59 -10.60
CA ASP A 175 11.28 13.16 -10.67
C ASP A 175 9.79 12.95 -11.01
N PRO A 176 9.31 11.71 -11.21
CA PRO A 176 7.91 11.44 -11.50
C PRO A 176 6.94 11.90 -10.41
N PHE A 177 7.38 12.03 -9.15
CA PHE A 177 6.56 12.58 -8.08
C PHE A 177 6.33 14.08 -8.30
N GLY A 178 7.40 14.86 -8.49
CA GLY A 178 7.32 16.30 -8.70
C GLY A 178 6.57 16.66 -9.99
N GLN A 179 6.81 15.93 -11.08
CA GLN A 179 6.11 16.14 -12.35
C GLN A 179 4.60 15.88 -12.23
N ALA A 180 4.19 14.84 -11.49
CA ALA A 180 2.78 14.55 -11.26
C ALA A 180 2.10 15.64 -10.41
N GLY A 181 2.80 16.19 -9.42
CA GLY A 181 2.33 17.33 -8.64
C GLY A 181 2.16 18.60 -9.47
N LEU A 182 3.18 18.95 -10.28
CA LEU A 182 3.12 20.10 -11.19
C LEU A 182 1.91 20.00 -12.14
N ALA A 183 1.75 18.85 -12.80
CA ALA A 183 0.62 18.63 -13.70
C ALA A 183 -0.75 18.77 -13.00
N GLY A 184 -0.84 18.35 -11.73
CA GLY A 184 -2.02 18.55 -10.90
C GLY A 184 -2.34 20.04 -10.68
N VAL A 185 -1.33 20.83 -10.29
CA VAL A 185 -1.48 22.28 -10.10
C VAL A 185 -1.87 22.98 -11.39
N GLU A 186 -1.21 22.67 -12.52
CA GLU A 186 -1.52 23.25 -13.83
C GLU A 186 -2.97 22.97 -14.24
N LYS A 187 -3.42 21.73 -14.05
CA LYS A 187 -4.82 21.33 -14.32
C LYS A 187 -5.80 22.07 -13.44
N ALA A 188 -5.51 22.22 -12.15
CA ALA A 188 -6.35 22.97 -11.21
C ALA A 188 -6.43 24.46 -11.57
N LEU A 189 -5.30 25.07 -11.92
CA LEU A 189 -5.23 26.45 -12.38
C LEU A 189 -6.00 26.67 -13.68
N ALA A 190 -5.93 25.75 -14.64
CA ALA A 190 -6.70 25.85 -15.88
C ALA A 190 -8.23 25.77 -15.65
N ARG A 191 -8.69 25.15 -14.56
CA ARG A 191 -10.10 25.20 -14.13
C ARG A 191 -10.45 26.56 -13.53
N GLY A 192 -9.61 27.11 -12.64
CA GLY A 192 -9.80 28.43 -12.04
C GLY A 192 -9.64 29.60 -13.03
N ALA A 193 -8.77 29.47 -14.03
CA ALA A 193 -8.56 30.48 -15.07
C ALA A 193 -9.79 30.64 -15.98
N ARG A 194 -10.57 29.56 -16.20
CA ARG A 194 -11.88 29.64 -16.87
C ARG A 194 -12.91 30.44 -16.06
N GLN A 195 -12.65 30.68 -14.77
CA GLN A 195 -13.44 31.53 -13.89
C GLN A 195 -12.81 32.93 -13.70
N GLY A 196 -11.74 33.25 -14.45
CA GLY A 196 -11.14 34.58 -14.52
C GLY A 196 -10.13 34.95 -13.42
N SER A 197 -9.74 34.02 -12.53
CA SER A 197 -9.10 34.40 -11.25
C SER A 197 -7.60 34.11 -11.08
N CYS A 198 -6.93 33.29 -11.92
CA CYS A 198 -5.56 32.86 -11.59
C CYS A 198 -4.68 32.52 -12.81
N ARG A 199 -3.35 32.71 -12.67
CA ARG A 199 -2.32 32.32 -13.66
C ARG A 199 -1.10 31.68 -12.97
N LEU A 200 -0.43 30.74 -13.65
CA LEU A 200 0.85 30.16 -13.19
C LEU A 200 1.97 31.19 -13.34
N GLY A 201 2.74 31.43 -12.28
CA GLY A 201 3.76 32.48 -12.22
C GLY A 201 5.16 32.02 -12.63
N HIS A 202 5.59 30.82 -12.21
CA HIS A 202 6.86 30.19 -12.56
C HIS A 202 6.89 28.75 -12.02
N ALA A 203 7.53 27.82 -12.74
CA ALA A 203 7.82 26.46 -12.26
C ALA A 203 9.34 26.27 -12.24
N ALA A 204 9.89 25.85 -11.10
CA ALA A 204 11.33 25.67 -10.92
C ALA A 204 11.64 24.25 -10.41
N ASN A 205 12.69 23.66 -10.98
CA ASN A 205 13.13 22.29 -10.71
C ASN A 205 14.31 22.28 -9.73
N CYS A 206 14.38 21.22 -8.90
CA CYS A 206 15.56 20.89 -8.11
C CYS A 206 16.06 19.46 -8.37
#